data_AF-A0A1P8Q0N3-F1
#
_entry.id   AF-A0A1P8Q0N3-F1
#
_cell.length_a   1.000
_cell.length_b   1.000
_cell.length_c   1.000
_cell.angle_alpha   90.00
_cell.angle_beta   90.00
_cell.angle_gamma   90.00
#
_symmetry.space_group_name_H-M   'P 1'
#
loop_
_entity.id
_entity.type
_entity.pdbx_description
1 polymer ?
#
loop_
_entity_poly.entity_id
_entity_poly.type
_entity_poly.pdbx_seq_one_letter_code
_entity_poly.pdbx_strand_id
1 'polypeptide(L)'
;MTDAEKKDFERNKNKVSIRSMYFNRFLLIRYLTAGYFFANMYWFILLAGYHKPAAIIPALLLISSIFVIVEQVKKYHDRGNDVPHAFRYYLAQLLVNLIMAGLSYTSMFSEIFPFVRPNGANFMISILIIGALGCLVLERKIYNISNGLDKSLSRIKDYRNSINL
;
A
#
# COMPACT_ATOMS: atom_id res chain seq x y z
N MET A 1 29.44 -34.08 2.39
CA MET A 1 27.98 -33.97 2.59
C MET A 1 27.36 -35.34 2.45
N THR A 2 26.85 -35.90 3.55
CA THR A 2 26.05 -37.14 3.54
C THR A 2 24.68 -36.88 2.89
N ASP A 3 24.03 -37.93 2.38
CA ASP A 3 22.72 -37.79 1.71
C ASP A 3 21.62 -37.26 2.62
N ALA A 4 21.76 -37.45 3.94
CA ALA A 4 20.90 -36.84 4.96
C ALA A 4 21.06 -35.32 5.02
N GLU A 5 22.31 -34.81 5.01
CA GLU A 5 22.58 -33.36 5.03
C GLU A 5 22.07 -32.67 3.76
N LYS A 6 22.16 -33.33 2.60
CA LYS A 6 21.58 -32.83 1.33
C LYS A 6 20.05 -32.71 1.40
N LYS A 7 19.38 -33.72 1.95
CA LYS A 7 17.90 -33.69 2.11
C LYS A 7 17.45 -32.61 3.08
N ASP A 8 18.16 -32.42 4.19
CA ASP A 8 17.84 -31.36 5.16
C ASP A 8 18.09 -29.96 4.61
N PHE A 9 19.17 -29.79 3.83
CA PHE A 9 19.44 -28.54 3.13
C PHE A 9 18.34 -28.18 2.13
N GLU A 10 17.92 -29.12 1.29
CA GLU A 10 16.82 -28.93 0.33
C GLU A 10 15.48 -28.65 1.04
N ARG A 11 15.20 -29.34 2.14
CA ARG A 11 13.98 -29.08 2.95
C ARG A 11 13.98 -27.68 3.55
N ASN A 12 15.11 -27.20 4.05
CA ASN A 12 15.23 -25.85 4.59
C ASN A 12 15.12 -24.78 3.50
N LYS A 13 15.76 -25.00 2.34
CA LYS A 13 15.62 -24.14 1.16
C LYS A 13 14.16 -24.02 0.70
N ASN A 14 13.44 -25.14 0.63
CA ASN A 14 12.02 -25.15 0.27
C ASN A 14 11.14 -24.41 1.29
N LYS A 15 11.40 -24.56 2.60
CA LYS A 15 10.71 -23.79 3.65
C LYS A 15 10.93 -22.28 3.53
N VAL A 16 12.16 -21.86 3.24
CA VAL A 16 12.50 -20.45 3.01
C VAL A 16 11.82 -19.92 1.75
N SER A 17 11.81 -20.71 0.67
CA SER A 17 11.10 -20.38 -0.58
C SER A 17 9.61 -20.13 -0.35
N ILE A 18 8.93 -21.06 0.35
CA ILE A 18 7.51 -20.92 0.71
C ILE A 18 7.29 -19.65 1.54
N ARG A 19 8.13 -19.39 2.55
CA ARG A 19 8.03 -18.17 3.38
C ARG A 19 8.13 -16.91 2.53
N SER A 20 9.08 -16.87 1.59
CA SER A 20 9.24 -15.76 0.65
C SER A 20 8.00 -15.58 -0.23
N MET A 21 7.41 -16.67 -0.75
CA MET A 21 6.20 -16.60 -1.56
C MET A 21 5.00 -16.03 -0.79
N TYR A 22 4.82 -16.40 0.48
CA TYR A 22 3.75 -15.82 1.33
C TYR A 22 3.94 -14.32 1.54
N PHE A 23 5.17 -13.88 1.80
CA PHE A 23 5.50 -12.45 1.90
C PHE A 23 5.28 -11.71 0.58
N ASN A 24 5.54 -12.39 -0.54
CA ASN A 24 5.39 -11.84 -1.88
C ASN A 24 3.93 -11.45 -2.20
N ARG A 25 2.94 -12.08 -1.53
CA ARG A 25 1.51 -11.76 -1.67
C ARG A 25 1.22 -10.28 -1.37
N PHE A 26 2.01 -9.67 -0.50
CA PHE A 26 1.85 -8.31 0.00
C PHE A 26 2.76 -7.26 -0.67
N LEU A 27 3.57 -7.64 -1.67
CA LEU A 27 4.49 -6.68 -2.32
C LEU A 27 3.78 -5.46 -2.89
N LEU A 28 2.68 -5.66 -3.62
CA LEU A 28 1.92 -4.56 -4.22
C LEU A 28 1.45 -3.57 -3.16
N ILE A 29 0.99 -4.08 -2.02
CA ILE A 29 0.54 -3.26 -0.89
C ILE A 29 1.71 -2.43 -0.36
N ARG A 30 2.89 -3.04 -0.17
CA ARG A 30 4.08 -2.32 0.31
C ARG A 30 4.52 -1.21 -0.64
N TYR A 31 4.68 -1.51 -1.93
CA TYR A 31 5.19 -0.54 -2.89
C TYR A 31 4.22 0.62 -3.10
N LEU A 32 2.91 0.35 -3.19
CA LEU A 32 1.93 1.43 -3.30
C LEU A 32 1.81 2.22 -1.99
N THR A 33 1.89 1.58 -0.81
CA THR A 33 1.96 2.32 0.47
C THR A 33 3.13 3.29 0.47
N ALA A 34 4.32 2.86 0.02
CA ALA A 34 5.49 3.73 -0.08
C ALA A 34 5.26 4.87 -1.09
N GLY A 35 4.63 4.60 -2.23
CA GLY A 35 4.23 5.62 -3.19
C GLY A 35 3.32 6.69 -2.57
N TYR A 36 2.28 6.29 -1.85
CA TYR A 36 1.42 7.23 -1.12
C TYR A 36 2.15 7.96 -0.01
N PHE A 37 3.04 7.29 0.73
CA PHE A 37 3.87 7.93 1.74
C PHE A 37 4.65 9.10 1.14
N PHE A 38 5.37 8.87 0.04
CA PHE A 38 6.15 9.93 -0.61
C PHE A 38 5.28 11.03 -1.22
N ALA A 39 4.14 10.68 -1.83
CA ALA A 39 3.21 11.68 -2.37
C ALA A 39 2.64 12.59 -1.26
N ASN A 40 2.20 12.00 -0.14
CA ASN A 40 1.71 12.75 1.01
C ASN A 40 2.84 13.54 1.68
N MET A 41 4.07 13.00 1.74
CA MET A 41 5.23 13.70 2.29
C MET A 41 5.56 14.94 1.46
N TYR A 42 5.57 14.79 0.13
CA TYR A 42 5.79 15.90 -0.79
C TYR A 42 4.72 16.98 -0.61
N TRP A 43 3.44 16.58 -0.56
CA TRP A 43 2.34 17.51 -0.36
C TRP A 43 2.41 18.22 1.00
N PHE A 44 2.77 17.51 2.07
CA PHE A 44 2.99 18.07 3.40
C PHE A 44 4.11 19.12 3.39
N ILE A 45 5.28 18.79 2.85
CA ILE A 45 6.44 19.69 2.82
C ILE A 45 6.09 20.99 2.10
N LEU A 46 5.39 20.91 0.96
CA LEU A 46 4.97 22.11 0.24
C LEU A 46 3.98 22.94 1.06
N LEU A 47 2.91 22.33 1.60
CA LEU A 47 1.94 23.08 2.39
C LEU A 47 2.53 23.70 3.66
N ALA A 48 3.45 22.99 4.33
CA ALA A 48 4.18 23.50 5.48
C ALA A 48 5.06 24.70 5.08
N GLY A 49 5.74 24.64 3.92
CA GLY A 49 6.52 25.76 3.38
C GLY A 49 5.69 27.00 3.04
N TYR A 50 4.44 26.81 2.61
CA TYR A 50 3.47 27.90 2.39
C TYR A 50 2.70 28.29 3.67
N HIS A 51 3.05 27.74 4.84
CA HIS A 51 2.35 27.95 6.12
C HIS A 51 0.83 27.73 6.06
N LYS A 52 0.38 26.80 5.21
CA LYS A 52 -1.04 26.51 5.03
C LYS A 52 -1.53 25.52 6.09
N PRO A 53 -2.68 25.79 6.75
CA PRO A 53 -3.24 24.88 7.75
C PRO A 53 -3.65 23.53 7.15
N ALA A 54 -3.91 23.48 5.84
CA ALA A 54 -4.19 22.26 5.11
C ALA A 54 -3.08 21.20 5.23
N ALA A 55 -1.85 21.57 5.64
CA ALA A 55 -0.74 20.65 5.89
C ALA A 55 -1.07 19.54 6.91
N ILE A 56 -2.05 19.77 7.80
CA ILE A 56 -2.49 18.77 8.78
C ILE A 56 -3.02 17.50 8.08
N ILE A 57 -3.65 17.63 6.91
CA ILE A 57 -4.26 16.51 6.19
C ILE A 57 -3.20 15.50 5.71
N PRO A 58 -2.19 15.88 4.89
CA PRO A 58 -1.14 14.95 4.52
C PRO A 58 -0.31 14.47 5.73
N ALA A 59 -0.17 15.27 6.79
CA ALA A 59 0.50 14.83 8.02
C ALA A 59 -0.22 13.65 8.70
N LEU A 60 -1.55 13.70 8.81
CA LEU A 60 -2.34 12.60 9.36
C LEU A 60 -2.25 11.34 8.48
N LEU A 61 -2.23 11.50 7.16
CA LEU A 61 -2.04 10.39 6.23
C LEU A 61 -0.65 9.76 6.36
N LEU A 62 0.40 10.58 6.55
CA LEU A 62 1.76 10.07 6.81
C LEU A 62 1.81 9.23 8.07
N ILE A 63 1.28 9.74 9.19
CA ILE A 63 1.24 9.01 10.45
C ILE A 63 0.46 7.70 10.28
N SER A 64 -0.69 7.74 9.59
CA SER A 64 -1.53 6.57 9.31
C SER A 64 -0.79 5.52 8.48
N SER A 65 0.00 5.94 7.50
CA SER A 65 0.77 5.02 6.64
C SER A 65 1.89 4.28 7.39
N ILE A 66 2.44 4.85 8.47
CA ILE A 66 3.43 4.18 9.33
C ILE A 66 2.81 2.94 9.98
N PHE A 67 1.55 3.02 10.43
CA PHE A 67 0.85 1.86 10.99
C PHE A 67 0.69 0.74 9.96
N VAL A 68 0.41 1.09 8.70
CA VAL A 68 0.36 0.12 7.60
C VAL A 68 1.72 -0.53 7.39
N ILE A 69 2.80 0.26 7.36
CA ILE A 69 4.16 -0.27 7.19
C ILE A 69 4.51 -1.26 8.32
N VAL A 70 4.21 -0.91 9.57
CA VAL A 70 4.43 -1.79 10.72
C VAL A 70 3.61 -3.08 10.61
N GLU A 71 2.34 -2.99 10.19
CA GLU A 71 1.48 -4.15 9.94
C GLU A 71 2.07 -5.07 8.85
N GLN A 72 2.56 -4.50 7.74
CA GLN A 72 3.17 -5.26 6.65
C GLN A 72 4.49 -5.94 7.05
N VAL A 73 5.31 -5.31 7.89
CA VAL A 73 6.56 -5.91 8.40
C VAL A 73 6.24 -7.08 9.34
N LYS A 74 5.21 -6.98 10.18
CA LYS A 74 4.77 -8.08 11.05
C LYS A 74 4.36 -9.33 10.25
N LYS A 75 3.76 -9.16 9.06
CA LYS A 75 3.40 -10.27 8.14
C LYS A 75 4.59 -11.04 7.57
N TYR A 76 5.83 -10.58 7.75
CA TYR A 76 7.01 -11.39 7.44
C TYR A 76 7.20 -12.55 8.43
N HIS A 77 6.68 -12.41 9.65
CA HIS A 77 6.81 -13.39 10.73
C HIS A 77 5.51 -14.16 10.95
N ASP A 78 4.37 -13.49 10.81
CA ASP A 78 3.04 -14.08 11.00
C ASP A 78 2.34 -14.36 9.64
N ARG A 79 1.75 -15.55 9.51
CA ARG A 79 1.06 -16.03 8.31
C ARG A 79 -0.41 -15.59 8.22
N GLY A 80 -0.91 -14.82 9.17
CA GLY A 80 -2.29 -14.35 9.13
C GLY A 80 -2.61 -13.58 7.83
N ASN A 81 -3.79 -13.77 7.27
CA ASN A 81 -4.19 -13.13 6.00
C ASN A 81 -4.72 -11.70 6.16
N ASP A 82 -5.10 -11.28 7.37
CA ASP A 82 -5.82 -10.02 7.57
C ASP A 82 -4.88 -8.83 7.79
N VAL A 83 -5.20 -7.72 7.12
CA VAL A 83 -4.48 -6.43 7.21
C VAL A 83 -5.46 -5.27 7.46
N PRO A 84 -6.11 -5.23 8.64
CA PRO A 84 -7.16 -4.24 8.95
C PRO A 84 -6.67 -2.78 8.98
N HIS A 85 -5.39 -2.51 9.27
CA HIS A 85 -4.88 -1.14 9.23
C HIS A 85 -4.69 -0.65 7.80
N ALA A 86 -4.17 -1.52 6.92
CA ALA A 86 -4.05 -1.23 5.50
C ALA A 86 -5.41 -0.88 4.87
N PHE A 87 -6.46 -1.65 5.16
CA PHE A 87 -7.80 -1.38 4.65
C PHE A 87 -8.32 0.02 5.06
N ARG A 88 -8.25 0.35 6.35
CA ARG A 88 -8.70 1.65 6.87
C ARG A 88 -7.91 2.82 6.28
N TYR A 89 -6.60 2.65 6.10
CA TYR A 89 -5.75 3.66 5.49
C TYR A 89 -6.13 3.93 4.03
N TYR A 90 -6.34 2.88 3.21
CA TYR A 90 -6.69 3.08 1.81
C TYR A 90 -8.08 3.69 1.64
N LEU A 91 -9.04 3.33 2.50
CA LEU A 91 -10.34 3.98 2.54
C LEU A 91 -10.21 5.48 2.88
N ALA A 92 -9.40 5.83 3.88
CA ALA A 92 -9.14 7.22 4.24
C ALA A 92 -8.43 7.99 3.10
N GLN A 93 -7.41 7.39 2.48
CA GLN A 93 -6.70 7.99 1.34
C GLN A 93 -7.62 8.18 0.13
N LEU A 94 -8.52 7.22 -0.15
CA LEU A 94 -9.53 7.30 -1.20
C LEU A 94 -10.47 8.49 -0.94
N LEU A 95 -11.01 8.60 0.27
CA LEU A 95 -11.88 9.71 0.66
C LEU A 95 -11.16 11.06 0.53
N VAL A 96 -9.92 11.17 0.99
CA VAL A 96 -9.13 12.39 0.83
C VAL A 96 -8.94 12.71 -0.65
N ASN A 97 -8.54 11.76 -1.49
CA ASN A 97 -8.36 12.01 -2.93
C ASN A 97 -9.66 12.52 -3.59
N LEU A 98 -10.81 11.92 -3.25
CA LEU A 98 -12.11 12.33 -3.78
C LEU A 98 -12.53 13.72 -3.29
N ILE A 99 -12.37 14.00 -2.00
CA ILE A 99 -12.67 15.31 -1.41
C ILE A 99 -11.78 16.39 -2.04
N MET A 100 -10.47 16.14 -2.13
CA MET A 100 -9.53 17.08 -2.74
C MET A 100 -9.83 17.32 -4.22
N ALA A 101 -10.26 16.29 -4.96
CA ALA A 101 -10.67 16.44 -6.35
C ALA A 101 -11.92 17.32 -6.47
N GLY A 102 -12.90 17.15 -5.58
CA GLY A 102 -14.09 18.02 -5.52
C GLY A 102 -13.76 19.46 -5.14
N LEU A 103 -12.92 19.66 -4.12
CA LEU A 103 -12.48 20.98 -3.68
C LEU A 103 -11.63 21.71 -4.73
N SER A 104 -11.01 20.99 -5.66
CA SER A 104 -10.22 21.58 -6.75
C SER A 104 -11.04 22.41 -7.74
N TYR A 105 -12.38 22.25 -7.76
CA TYR A 105 -13.28 23.11 -8.55
C TYR A 105 -13.73 24.38 -7.82
N THR A 106 -13.28 24.59 -6.58
CA THR A 106 -13.69 25.71 -5.73
C THR A 106 -12.56 26.71 -5.54
N SER A 107 -12.85 27.85 -4.92
CA SER A 107 -11.84 28.83 -4.50
C SER A 107 -10.81 28.28 -3.50
N MET A 108 -11.07 27.12 -2.88
CA MET A 108 -10.14 26.46 -1.96
C MET A 108 -8.95 25.78 -2.66
N PHE A 109 -8.94 25.69 -4.00
CA PHE A 109 -7.83 25.09 -4.74
C PHE A 109 -6.48 25.76 -4.41
N SER A 110 -6.44 27.08 -4.30
CA SER A 110 -5.23 27.83 -3.96
C SER A 110 -4.77 27.63 -2.50
N GLU A 111 -5.66 27.20 -1.61
CA GLU A 111 -5.33 26.89 -0.21
C GLU A 111 -4.73 25.48 -0.07
N ILE A 112 -5.24 24.53 -0.86
CA ILE A 112 -4.90 23.11 -0.80
C ILE A 112 -3.69 22.79 -1.67
N PHE A 113 -3.56 23.50 -2.79
CA PHE A 113 -2.50 23.34 -3.78
C PHE A 113 -1.89 24.71 -4.17
N PRO A 114 -1.35 25.50 -3.21
CA PRO A 114 -0.80 26.85 -3.47
C PRO A 114 0.40 26.85 -4.44
N PHE A 115 1.02 25.68 -4.63
CA PHE A 115 2.16 25.45 -5.51
C PHE A 115 1.75 25.14 -6.96
N VAL A 116 0.45 24.96 -7.23
CA VAL A 116 -0.08 24.71 -8.57
C VAL A 116 -0.71 26.00 -9.11
N ARG A 117 -0.43 26.33 -10.37
CA ARG A 117 -1.06 27.48 -11.04
C ARG A 117 -2.59 27.27 -11.13
N PRO A 118 -3.41 28.33 -11.14
CA PRO A 118 -4.87 28.21 -11.23
C PRO A 118 -5.37 27.36 -12.41
N ASN A 119 -4.72 27.47 -13.58
CA ASN A 119 -5.07 26.68 -14.77
C ASN A 119 -4.62 25.20 -14.69
N GLY A 120 -3.90 24.82 -13.63
CA GLY A 120 -3.38 23.47 -13.40
C GLY A 120 -4.33 22.56 -12.63
N ALA A 121 -5.55 23.00 -12.29
CA ALA A 121 -6.51 22.21 -11.53
C ALA A 121 -6.82 20.85 -12.19
N ASN A 122 -7.06 20.81 -13.51
CA ASN A 122 -7.34 19.58 -14.24
C ASN A 122 -6.20 18.56 -14.17
N PHE A 123 -4.95 19.03 -14.20
CA PHE A 123 -3.78 18.18 -14.02
C PHE A 123 -3.74 17.59 -12.61
N MET A 124 -4.00 18.40 -11.58
CA MET A 124 -4.01 17.93 -10.21
C MET A 124 -5.15 16.93 -9.94
N ILE A 125 -6.34 17.20 -10.46
CA ILE A 125 -7.48 16.29 -10.42
C ILE A 125 -7.14 14.95 -11.07
N SER A 126 -6.43 14.97 -12.21
CA SER A 126 -6.02 13.73 -12.89
C SER A 126 -5.10 12.88 -12.00
N ILE A 127 -4.15 13.51 -11.31
CA ILE A 127 -3.28 12.84 -10.32
C ILE A 127 -4.10 12.27 -9.16
N LEU A 128 -5.06 13.04 -8.62
CA LEU A 128 -5.93 12.59 -7.52
C LEU A 128 -6.81 11.41 -7.94
N ILE A 129 -7.33 11.39 -9.17
CA ILE A 129 -8.10 10.27 -9.73
C ILE A 129 -7.21 9.03 -9.87
N ILE A 130 -5.99 9.16 -10.41
CA ILE A 130 -5.03 8.05 -10.47
C ILE A 130 -4.75 7.51 -9.06
N GLY A 131 -4.57 8.41 -8.10
CA GLY A 131 -4.41 8.07 -6.68
C GLY A 131 -5.63 7.33 -6.11
N ALA A 132 -6.85 7.74 -6.45
CA ALA A 132 -8.08 7.07 -6.04
C ALA A 132 -8.23 5.67 -6.64
N LEU A 133 -7.96 5.52 -7.94
CA LEU A 133 -7.96 4.23 -8.62
C LEU A 133 -6.95 3.26 -8.01
N GLY A 134 -5.75 3.74 -7.63
CA GLY A 134 -4.76 2.95 -6.92
C GLY A 134 -5.26 2.42 -5.57
N CYS A 135 -6.06 3.21 -4.83
CA CYS A 135 -6.66 2.77 -3.56
C CYS A 135 -7.67 1.64 -3.81
N LEU A 136 -8.52 1.75 -4.83
CA LEU A 136 -9.49 0.70 -5.18
C LEU A 136 -8.82 -0.61 -5.58
N VAL A 137 -7.71 -0.55 -6.33
CA VAL A 137 -6.89 -1.72 -6.68
C VAL A 137 -6.35 -2.40 -5.42
N LEU A 138 -5.89 -1.61 -4.45
CA LEU A 138 -5.35 -2.12 -3.19
C LEU A 138 -6.42 -2.72 -2.29
N GLU A 139 -7.59 -2.09 -2.18
CA GLU A 139 -8.72 -2.65 -1.45
C GLU A 139 -9.15 -3.99 -2.04
N ARG A 140 -9.29 -4.08 -3.36
CA ARG A 140 -9.60 -5.35 -4.05
C ARG A 140 -8.52 -6.40 -3.79
N LYS A 141 -7.25 -6.00 -3.78
CA LYS A 141 -6.13 -6.90 -3.47
C LYS A 141 -6.21 -7.42 -2.03
N ILE A 142 -6.45 -6.54 -1.06
CA ILE A 142 -6.60 -6.89 0.37
C ILE A 142 -7.77 -7.85 0.55
N TYR A 143 -8.93 -7.55 -0.03
CA TYR A 143 -10.11 -8.40 0.01
C TYR A 143 -9.82 -9.81 -0.53
N ASN A 144 -9.12 -9.90 -1.68
CA ASN A 144 -8.76 -11.20 -2.26
C ASN A 144 -7.76 -11.98 -1.40
N ILE A 145 -6.82 -11.29 -0.73
CA ILE A 145 -5.84 -11.93 0.17
C ILE A 145 -6.52 -12.44 1.44
N SER A 146 -7.39 -11.64 2.07
CA SER A 146 -8.13 -11.99 3.29
C SER A 146 -9.04 -13.20 3.06
N ASN A 147 -9.79 -13.22 1.96
CA ASN A 147 -10.65 -14.36 1.58
C ASN A 147 -9.90 -15.54 0.94
N GLY A 148 -8.58 -15.46 0.75
CA GLY A 148 -7.79 -16.51 0.11
C GLY A 148 -8.12 -16.77 -1.37
N LEU A 149 -8.72 -15.79 -2.05
CA LEU A 149 -9.11 -15.85 -3.48
C LEU A 149 -7.98 -15.40 -4.41
N ASP A 150 -6.81 -15.05 -3.87
CA ASP A 150 -5.71 -14.54 -4.68
C ASP A 150 -4.97 -15.66 -5.44
N LYS A 151 -4.64 -15.38 -6.71
CA LYS A 151 -3.84 -16.29 -7.56
C LYS A 151 -2.49 -16.68 -6.95
N SER A 152 -1.95 -15.88 -6.02
CA SER A 152 -0.65 -16.19 -5.40
C SER A 152 -0.77 -17.30 -4.37
N LEU A 153 -1.89 -17.39 -3.65
CA LEU A 153 -2.19 -18.50 -2.76
C LEU A 153 -2.33 -19.83 -3.52
N SER A 154 -2.98 -19.85 -4.69
CA SER A 154 -3.04 -21.06 -5.54
C SER A 154 -1.64 -21.54 -5.91
N ARG A 155 -0.78 -20.64 -6.43
CA ARG A 155 0.61 -20.97 -6.80
C ARG A 155 1.42 -21.53 -5.63
N ILE A 156 1.19 -21.03 -4.41
CA ILE A 156 1.87 -21.54 -3.21
C ILE A 156 1.39 -22.96 -2.88
N LYS A 157 0.09 -23.25 -3.01
CA LYS A 157 -0.45 -24.60 -2.80
C LYS A 157 0.10 -25.58 -3.84
N ASP A 158 0.14 -25.18 -5.11
CA ASP A 158 0.67 -26.00 -6.20
C ASP A 158 2.17 -26.31 -5.99
N TYR A 159 2.95 -25.28 -5.61
CA TYR A 159 4.36 -25.45 -5.28
C TYR A 159 4.57 -26.32 -4.04
N ARG A 160 3.72 -26.21 -3.02
CA ARG A 160 3.77 -27.08 -1.83
C ARG A 160 3.47 -28.54 -2.18
N ASN A 161 2.49 -28.77 -3.04
CA ASN A 161 2.11 -30.11 -3.48
C ASN A 161 3.21 -30.78 -4.31
N SER A 162 3.92 -30.03 -5.16
CA SER A 162 5.01 -30.59 -5.98
C SER A 162 6.25 -31.02 -5.18
N ILE A 163 6.41 -30.51 -3.96
CA ILE A 163 7.53 -30.82 -3.06
C ILE A 163 7.13 -31.72 -1.88
N ASN A 164 5.93 -32.31 -1.89
CA ASN A 164 5.41 -33.22 -0.84
C ASN A 164 5.57 -32.67 0.60
N LEU A 165 5.23 -31.38 0.82
CA LEU A 165 5.31 -30.69 2.12
C LEU A 165 3.95 -30.24 2.66
#